data_AF-A0A3B8NE03-F1
#
_entry.id   AF-A0A3B8NE03-F1
#
_cell.length_a   1.000
_cell.length_b   1.000
_cell.length_c   1.000
_cell.angle_alpha   90.00
_cell.angle_beta   90.00
_cell.angle_gamma   90.00
#
_symmetry.space_group_name_H-M   'P 1'
#
loop_
_entity.id
_entity.type
_entity.pdbx_description
1 polymer ?
#
loop_
_entity_poly.entity_id
_entity_poly.type
_entity_poly.pdbx_seq_one_letter_code
_entity_poly.pdbx_strand_id
1 'polypeptide(L)'
;MKDRILFYFASAILIFFVDSVRSQESSQRNLPSGLQGGEGIKKSPLGVRQQRIKRMIVELEAQFSELARALQKENPEQAEKLVEAFKSSKEMLLEKRMDEITELLDLSKLDSAGEEQKKTIEDVKSLIEFLLKDDEESDRIKEEIK
;
A
#
# COMPACT_ATOMS: atom_id res chain seq x y z
N MET A 1 -18.57 21.28 15.43
CA MET A 1 -18.75 21.43 13.96
C MET A 1 -17.62 20.77 13.16
N LYS A 2 -16.39 20.69 13.69
CA LYS A 2 -15.23 20.04 13.05
C LYS A 2 -15.34 18.50 12.99
N ASP A 3 -16.02 17.88 13.95
CA ASP A 3 -16.11 16.40 14.05
C ASP A 3 -16.99 15.76 12.96
N ARG A 4 -17.91 16.56 12.39
CA ARG A 4 -18.74 16.10 11.26
C ARG A 4 -17.93 16.02 9.97
N ILE A 5 -16.95 16.90 9.80
CA ILE A 5 -16.12 16.96 8.59
C ILE A 5 -15.20 15.74 8.51
N LEU A 6 -14.56 15.34 9.63
CA LEU A 6 -13.74 14.11 9.69
C LEU A 6 -14.53 12.84 9.36
N PHE A 7 -15.78 12.73 9.81
CA PHE A 7 -16.63 11.58 9.50
C PHE A 7 -17.02 11.48 8.01
N TYR A 8 -17.19 12.62 7.33
CA TYR A 8 -17.44 12.62 5.87
C TYR A 8 -16.20 12.20 5.07
N PHE A 9 -15.00 12.57 5.52
CA PHE A 9 -13.75 12.17 4.85
C PHE A 9 -13.45 10.67 4.99
N ALA A 10 -13.65 10.09 6.18
CA ALA A 10 -13.50 8.65 6.39
C ALA A 10 -14.53 7.82 5.59
N SER A 11 -15.76 8.34 5.44
CA SER A 11 -16.82 7.71 4.65
C SER A 11 -16.56 7.75 3.14
N ALA A 12 -16.05 8.86 2.62
CA ALA A 12 -15.77 9.02 1.18
C ALA A 12 -14.66 8.06 0.68
N ILE A 13 -13.61 7.86 1.49
CA ILE A 13 -12.52 6.93 1.18
C ILE A 13 -13.02 5.48 1.12
N LEU A 14 -13.92 5.11 2.03
CA LEU A 14 -14.48 3.76 2.11
C LEU A 14 -15.47 3.47 0.96
N ILE A 15 -16.24 4.47 0.52
CA ILE A 15 -17.16 4.34 -0.62
C ILE A 15 -16.40 4.21 -1.94
N PHE A 16 -15.35 5.01 -2.16
CA PHE A 16 -14.50 4.87 -3.36
C PHE A 16 -13.78 3.52 -3.43
N PHE A 17 -13.36 2.99 -2.27
CA PHE A 17 -12.69 1.70 -2.18
C PHE A 17 -13.61 0.52 -2.54
N VAL A 18 -14.88 0.57 -2.12
CA VAL A 18 -15.86 -0.50 -2.39
C VAL A 18 -16.35 -0.48 -3.84
N ASP A 19 -16.56 0.71 -4.44
CA ASP A 19 -17.05 0.81 -5.82
C ASP A 19 -15.98 0.45 -6.87
N SER A 20 -14.71 0.77 -6.60
CA SER A 20 -13.59 0.38 -7.48
C SER A 20 -13.36 -1.14 -7.48
N VAL A 21 -13.53 -1.81 -6.34
CA VAL A 21 -13.36 -3.26 -6.22
C VAL A 21 -14.49 -4.04 -6.91
N ARG A 22 -15.72 -3.52 -6.92
CA ARG A 22 -16.88 -4.23 -7.49
C ARG A 22 -16.96 -4.20 -9.01
N SER A 23 -16.32 -3.23 -9.66
CA SER A 23 -16.37 -3.06 -11.13
C SER A 23 -15.45 -4.01 -11.91
N GLN A 24 -14.65 -4.85 -11.23
CA GLN A 24 -13.65 -5.70 -11.89
C GLN A 24 -14.05 -7.17 -12.13
N GLU A 25 -15.24 -7.62 -11.72
CA GLU A 25 -15.61 -9.06 -11.77
C GLU A 25 -16.26 -9.56 -13.08
N SER A 26 -16.55 -8.71 -14.07
CA SER A 26 -17.46 -9.09 -15.17
C SER A 26 -16.82 -9.49 -16.51
N SER A 27 -15.50 -9.70 -16.61
CA SER A 27 -14.89 -10.02 -17.93
C SER A 27 -13.73 -11.02 -17.85
N GLN A 28 -14.03 -12.30 -17.67
CA GLN A 28 -13.17 -13.37 -18.19
C GLN A 28 -14.01 -14.56 -18.69
N ARG A 29 -14.39 -14.50 -19.98
CA ARG A 29 -14.80 -15.66 -20.77
C ARG A 29 -13.67 -16.04 -21.73
N ASN A 30 -13.19 -17.28 -21.60
CA ASN A 30 -12.62 -18.21 -22.59
C ASN A 30 -11.56 -17.75 -23.62
N LEU A 31 -10.43 -18.48 -23.70
CA LEU A 31 -9.96 -19.34 -24.83
C LEU A 31 -8.47 -19.74 -24.65
N PRO A 32 -7.94 -20.76 -25.38
CA PRO A 32 -7.12 -21.82 -24.82
C PRO A 32 -5.64 -21.81 -25.28
N SER A 33 -4.91 -22.78 -24.74
CA SER A 33 -3.52 -23.19 -24.95
C SER A 33 -2.95 -23.05 -26.36
N GLY A 34 -1.71 -22.54 -26.45
CA GLY A 34 -0.85 -22.61 -27.63
C GLY A 34 0.61 -22.37 -27.25
N LEU A 35 1.48 -23.33 -27.59
CA LEU A 35 2.92 -23.40 -27.29
C LEU A 35 3.71 -22.19 -27.82
N GLN A 36 4.61 -21.64 -27.00
CA GLN A 36 5.85 -21.03 -27.49
C GLN A 36 6.96 -21.15 -26.45
N GLY A 37 8.05 -21.79 -26.86
CA GLY A 37 9.25 -21.99 -26.07
C GLY A 37 10.02 -20.69 -25.89
N GLY A 38 10.17 -20.31 -24.63
CA GLY A 38 11.25 -19.55 -24.08
C GLY A 38 11.31 -19.98 -22.62
N GLU A 39 12.50 -20.23 -22.07
CA GLU A 39 12.67 -20.45 -20.62
C GLU A 39 12.39 -19.12 -19.88
N GLY A 40 11.15 -18.66 -19.94
CA GLY A 40 10.60 -17.66 -19.06
C GLY A 40 9.97 -18.39 -17.88
N ILE A 41 10.29 -17.93 -16.67
CA ILE A 41 9.67 -18.43 -15.44
C ILE A 41 8.14 -18.41 -15.64
N LYS A 42 7.52 -19.58 -15.59
CA LYS A 42 6.07 -19.72 -15.82
C LYS A 42 5.36 -19.03 -14.65
N LYS A 43 4.57 -17.98 -14.95
CA LYS A 43 3.79 -17.25 -13.95
C LYS A 43 2.88 -18.21 -13.18
N SER A 44 3.08 -18.27 -11.88
CA SER A 44 2.26 -19.07 -10.97
C SER A 44 0.97 -18.34 -10.61
N PRO A 45 -0.11 -19.05 -10.23
CA PRO A 45 -1.32 -18.41 -9.72
C PRO A 45 -1.08 -17.53 -8.48
N LEU A 46 -0.09 -17.88 -7.65
CA LEU A 46 0.30 -17.09 -6.48
C LEU A 46 1.07 -15.82 -6.90
N GLY A 47 1.98 -15.92 -7.86
CA GLY A 47 2.69 -14.76 -8.42
C GLY A 47 1.74 -13.76 -9.08
N VAL A 48 0.72 -14.22 -9.82
CA VAL A 48 -0.32 -13.34 -10.39
C VAL A 48 -1.10 -12.59 -9.30
N ARG A 49 -1.42 -13.25 -8.19
CA ARG A 49 -2.06 -12.59 -7.04
C ARG A 49 -1.11 -11.59 -6.39
N GLN A 50 0.17 -11.93 -6.23
CA GLN A 50 1.18 -11.04 -5.69
C GLN A 50 1.38 -9.78 -6.56
N GLN A 51 1.28 -9.89 -7.88
CA GLN A 51 1.31 -8.73 -8.79
C GLN A 51 0.15 -7.76 -8.55
N ARG A 52 -1.01 -8.24 -8.09
CA ARG A 52 -2.10 -7.35 -7.66
C ARG A 52 -1.70 -6.57 -6.40
N ILE A 53 -1.10 -7.23 -5.43
CA ILE A 53 -0.62 -6.60 -4.19
C ILE A 53 0.47 -5.56 -4.50
N LYS A 54 1.40 -5.88 -5.41
CA LYS A 54 2.39 -4.91 -5.89
C LYS A 54 1.73 -3.62 -6.40
N ARG A 55 0.71 -3.73 -7.25
CA ARG A 55 -0.01 -2.55 -7.77
C ARG A 55 -0.63 -1.72 -6.65
N MET A 56 -1.19 -2.37 -5.62
CA MET A 56 -1.73 -1.66 -4.46
C MET A 56 -0.65 -0.89 -3.69
N ILE A 57 0.57 -1.42 -3.58
CA ILE A 57 1.70 -0.69 -2.96
C ILE A 57 2.07 0.55 -3.78
N VAL A 58 2.16 0.42 -5.11
CA VAL A 58 2.46 1.56 -5.99
C VAL A 58 1.35 2.63 -5.91
N GLU A 59 0.09 2.20 -5.86
CA GLU A 59 -1.06 3.08 -5.69
C GLU A 59 -1.03 3.80 -4.33
N LEU A 60 -0.69 3.10 -3.25
CA LEU A 60 -0.53 3.69 -1.91
C LEU A 60 0.54 4.80 -1.91
N GLU A 61 1.68 4.55 -2.54
CA GLU A 61 2.76 5.53 -2.64
C GLU A 61 2.34 6.76 -3.46
N ALA A 62 1.57 6.57 -4.53
CA ALA A 62 1.00 7.68 -5.30
C ALA A 62 0.02 8.51 -4.44
N GLN A 63 -0.83 7.84 -3.66
CA GLN A 63 -1.79 8.49 -2.77
C GLN A 63 -1.12 9.36 -1.70
N PHE A 64 0.03 8.95 -1.15
CA PHE A 64 0.79 9.80 -0.22
C PHE A 64 1.16 11.14 -0.85
N SER A 65 1.69 11.11 -2.07
CA SER A 65 2.11 12.32 -2.79
C SER A 65 0.93 13.21 -3.18
N GLU A 66 -0.18 12.61 -3.63
CA GLU A 66 -1.38 13.35 -4.03
C GLU A 66 -2.06 14.01 -2.83
N LEU A 67 -2.22 13.27 -1.73
CA LEU A 67 -2.86 13.78 -0.52
C LEU A 67 -2.01 14.85 0.16
N ALA A 68 -0.67 14.68 0.20
CA ALA A 68 0.22 15.72 0.70
C ALA A 68 0.02 17.05 -0.04
N ARG A 69 -0.06 17.01 -1.38
CA ARG A 69 -0.31 18.21 -2.19
C ARG A 69 -1.67 18.85 -1.89
N ALA A 70 -2.70 18.04 -1.69
CA ALA A 70 -4.04 18.52 -1.37
C ALA A 70 -4.08 19.21 0.02
N LEU A 71 -3.36 18.65 0.99
CA LEU A 71 -3.36 19.14 2.37
C LEU A 71 -2.36 20.28 2.61
N GLN A 72 -1.39 20.51 1.72
CA GLN A 72 -0.30 21.48 1.91
C GLN A 72 -0.74 22.88 2.38
N LYS A 73 -1.93 23.34 1.99
CA LYS A 73 -2.48 24.66 2.36
C LYS A 73 -3.34 24.64 3.62
N GLU A 74 -4.13 23.59 3.81
CA GLU A 74 -5.15 23.52 4.87
C GLU A 74 -4.62 22.82 6.13
N ASN A 75 -3.71 21.86 5.96
CA ASN A 75 -3.07 21.10 7.02
C ASN A 75 -1.61 20.74 6.63
N PRO A 76 -0.67 21.70 6.75
CA PRO A 76 0.71 21.54 6.30
C PRO A 76 1.49 20.47 7.09
N GLU A 77 1.20 20.30 8.39
CA GLU A 77 1.85 19.28 9.23
C GLU A 77 1.48 17.87 8.75
N GLN A 78 0.19 17.61 8.48
CA GLN A 78 -0.24 16.34 7.92
C GLN A 78 0.32 16.09 6.52
N ALA A 79 0.46 17.15 5.72
CA ALA A 79 1.10 17.06 4.40
C ALA A 79 2.58 16.66 4.52
N GLU A 80 3.32 17.23 5.47
CA GLU A 80 4.72 16.88 5.74
C GLU A 80 4.86 15.42 6.18
N LYS A 81 4.00 14.95 7.09
CA LYS A 81 3.97 13.52 7.47
C LYS A 81 3.75 12.58 6.29
N LEU A 82 2.84 12.92 5.38
CA LEU A 82 2.60 12.11 4.17
C LEU A 82 3.83 12.09 3.25
N VAL A 83 4.56 13.21 3.14
CA VAL A 83 5.82 13.27 2.40
C VAL A 83 6.90 12.40 3.07
N GLU A 84 7.00 12.42 4.39
CA GLU A 84 7.96 11.59 5.15
C GLU A 84 7.63 10.09 5.05
N ALA A 85 6.34 9.75 5.12
CA ALA A 85 5.89 8.37 4.93
C ALA A 85 6.20 7.86 3.52
N PHE A 86 6.01 8.71 2.49
CA PHE A 86 6.41 8.38 1.12
C PHE A 86 7.92 8.19 0.97
N LYS A 87 8.75 9.03 1.58
CA LYS A 87 10.21 8.84 1.57
C LYS A 87 10.59 7.52 2.24
N SER A 88 10.02 7.24 3.40
CA SER A 88 10.26 6.02 4.15
C SER A 88 9.85 4.77 3.35
N SER A 89 8.72 4.81 2.65
CA SER A 89 8.28 3.69 1.80
C SER A 89 9.27 3.40 0.66
N LYS A 90 9.84 4.45 0.06
CA LYS A 90 10.89 4.33 -0.97
C LYS A 90 12.19 3.79 -0.40
N GLU A 91 12.60 4.20 0.78
CA GLU A 91 13.79 3.68 1.46
C GLU A 91 13.64 2.20 1.83
N MET A 92 12.43 1.76 2.19
CA MET A 92 12.09 0.36 2.45
C MET A 92 12.03 -0.51 1.17
N LEU A 93 12.13 0.11 -0.02
CA LEU A 93 12.11 -0.55 -1.33
C LEU A 93 10.91 -1.50 -1.51
N LEU A 94 9.73 -1.11 -1.00
CA LEU A 94 8.56 -1.99 -0.93
C LEU A 94 8.15 -2.54 -2.31
N GLU A 95 8.19 -1.71 -3.35
CA GLU A 95 7.89 -2.15 -4.72
C GLU A 95 8.85 -3.24 -5.21
N LYS A 96 10.16 -3.04 -5.01
CA LYS A 96 11.20 -3.99 -5.44
C LYS A 96 11.06 -5.32 -4.70
N ARG A 97 10.77 -5.27 -3.40
CA ARG A 97 10.56 -6.47 -2.59
C ARG A 97 9.31 -7.25 -3.02
N MET A 98 8.27 -6.55 -3.47
CA MET A 98 7.11 -7.20 -4.07
C MET A 98 7.42 -7.89 -5.40
N ASP A 99 8.36 -7.37 -6.20
CA ASP A 99 8.89 -8.07 -7.38
C ASP A 99 9.66 -9.34 -6.98
N GLU A 100 10.54 -9.24 -5.99
CA GLU A 100 11.32 -10.38 -5.48
C GLU A 100 10.39 -11.48 -4.92
N ILE A 101 9.36 -11.12 -4.16
CA ILE A 101 8.35 -12.09 -3.67
C ILE A 101 7.62 -12.75 -4.84
N THR A 102 7.26 -11.98 -5.87
CA THR A 102 6.58 -12.54 -7.05
C THR A 102 7.48 -13.56 -7.76
N GLU A 103 8.76 -13.27 -7.91
CA GLU A 103 9.74 -14.18 -8.49
C GLU A 103 9.91 -15.45 -7.63
N LEU A 104 10.02 -15.30 -6.30
CA LEU A 104 10.11 -16.45 -5.39
C LEU A 104 8.87 -17.36 -5.48
N LEU A 105 7.67 -16.78 -5.58
CA LEU A 105 6.42 -17.53 -5.76
C LEU A 105 6.38 -18.25 -7.10
N ASP A 106 6.82 -17.60 -8.18
CA ASP A 106 6.89 -18.19 -9.51
C ASP A 106 7.93 -19.33 -9.59
N LEU A 107 8.99 -19.25 -8.76
CA LEU A 107 9.97 -20.31 -8.57
C LEU A 107 9.57 -21.37 -7.52
N SER A 108 8.36 -21.30 -6.96
CA SER A 108 7.86 -22.21 -5.91
C SER A 108 8.70 -22.22 -4.63
N LYS A 109 9.48 -21.16 -4.36
CA LYS A 109 10.26 -20.97 -3.13
C LYS A 109 9.39 -20.39 -2.02
N LEU A 110 8.44 -21.19 -1.53
CA LEU A 110 7.36 -20.72 -0.66
C LEU A 110 7.83 -20.22 0.70
N ASP A 111 8.82 -20.88 1.32
CA ASP A 111 9.33 -20.47 2.64
C ASP A 111 9.99 -19.10 2.57
N SER A 112 10.89 -18.89 1.60
CA SER A 112 11.55 -17.59 1.36
C SER A 112 10.54 -16.50 0.98
N ALA A 113 9.55 -16.81 0.13
CA ALA A 113 8.49 -15.88 -0.21
C ALA A 113 7.67 -15.48 1.04
N GLY A 114 7.36 -16.44 1.91
CA GLY A 114 6.63 -16.21 3.15
C GLY A 114 7.41 -15.35 4.15
N GLU A 115 8.72 -15.54 4.27
CA GLU A 115 9.58 -14.69 5.12
C GLU A 115 9.62 -13.24 4.61
N GLU A 116 9.80 -13.04 3.30
CA GLU A 116 9.82 -11.68 2.73
C GLU A 116 8.46 -11.01 2.78
N GLN A 117 7.36 -11.76 2.61
CA GLN A 117 6.01 -11.25 2.83
C GLN A 117 5.80 -10.76 4.26
N LYS A 118 6.25 -11.51 5.28
CA LYS A 118 6.12 -11.10 6.70
C LYS A 118 6.83 -9.78 6.97
N LYS A 119 8.09 -9.67 6.57
CA LYS A 119 8.86 -8.43 6.71
C LYS A 119 8.18 -7.26 6.00
N THR A 120 7.70 -7.47 4.76
CA THR A 120 7.03 -6.40 4.02
C THR A 120 5.72 -5.96 4.68
N ILE A 121 4.98 -6.90 5.29
CA ILE A 121 3.78 -6.58 6.08
C ILE A 121 4.13 -5.73 7.31
N GLU A 122 5.21 -6.05 8.02
CA GLU A 122 5.68 -5.27 9.17
C GLU A 122 6.02 -3.83 8.78
N ASP A 123 6.74 -3.64 7.67
CA ASP A 123 7.09 -2.30 7.18
C ASP A 123 5.86 -1.47 6.81
N VAL A 124 4.88 -2.06 6.12
CA VAL A 124 3.62 -1.39 5.78
C VAL A 124 2.84 -1.01 7.04
N LYS A 125 2.83 -1.87 8.07
CA LYS A 125 2.20 -1.53 9.36
C LYS A 125 2.89 -0.36 10.03
N SER A 126 4.22 -0.34 10.06
CA SER A 126 4.98 0.76 10.64
C SER A 126 4.72 2.09 9.92
N LEU A 127 4.54 2.08 8.60
CA LEU A 127 4.13 3.28 7.84
C LEU A 127 2.73 3.77 8.22
N ILE A 128 1.77 2.85 8.37
CA ILE A 128 0.41 3.20 8.80
C ILE A 128 0.43 3.77 10.21
N GLU A 129 1.15 3.14 11.14
CA GLU A 129 1.29 3.63 12.51
C GLU A 129 1.94 5.01 12.57
N PHE A 130 2.96 5.24 11.73
CA PHE A 130 3.59 6.55 11.61
C PHE A 130 2.60 7.63 11.15
N LEU A 131 1.75 7.33 10.17
CA LEU A 131 0.73 8.25 9.65
C LEU A 131 -0.41 8.51 10.63
N LEU A 132 -0.75 7.53 11.47
CA LEU A 132 -1.84 7.61 12.45
C LEU A 132 -1.41 8.16 13.81
N LYS A 133 -0.11 8.31 14.07
CA LYS A 133 0.37 8.97 15.28
C LYS A 133 0.01 10.45 15.23
N ASP A 134 -0.96 10.86 16.06
CA ASP A 134 -1.28 12.27 16.29
C ASP A 134 -0.15 12.93 17.11
N ASP A 135 0.32 14.09 16.66
CA ASP A 135 1.37 14.85 17.38
C ASP A 135 0.84 15.46 18.68
N GLU A 136 -0.48 15.68 18.78
CA GLU A 136 -1.10 16.23 20.00
C GLU A 136 -0.90 15.34 21.24
N GLU A 137 -0.85 14.02 21.09
CA GLU A 137 -0.60 13.09 22.21
C GLU A 137 0.87 13.19 22.65
N SER A 138 1.80 13.30 21.69
CA SER A 138 3.23 13.44 21.98
C SER A 138 3.56 14.76 22.67
N ASP A 139 2.85 15.83 22.35
CA ASP A 139 3.12 17.15 22.95
C ASP A 139 2.41 17.32 24.30
N ARG A 140 1.23 16.72 24.51
CA ARG A 140 0.61 16.62 25.85
C ARG A 140 1.49 15.85 26.85
N ILE A 141 2.09 14.73 26.43
CA ILE A 141 3.00 13.95 27.28
C ILE A 141 4.26 14.76 27.65
N LYS A 142 4.77 15.61 26.75
CA LYS A 142 5.91 16.49 27.04
C LYS A 142 5.55 17.63 27.98
N GLU A 143 4.32 18.13 27.93
CA GLU A 143 3.85 19.16 28.87
C GLU A 143 3.56 18.60 30.27
N GLU A 144 3.12 17.36 30.41
CA GLU A 144 2.88 16.73 31.72
C GLU A 144 4.16 16.35 32.48
N ILE A 145 5.28 16.18 31.79
CA ILE A 145 6.59 15.86 32.39
C ILE A 145 7.36 17.13 32.82
N LYS A 146 6.85 18.33 32.46
CA LYS A 146 7.50 19.62 32.74
C LYS A 146 6.88 20.33 33.96
#